data_AF-A0A2P5P7U3-F1
#
_entry.id   AF-A0A2P5P7U3-F1
#
_cell.length_a   1.000
_cell.length_b   1.000
_cell.length_c   1.000
_cell.angle_alpha   90.00
_cell.angle_beta   90.00
_cell.angle_gamma   90.00
#
_symmetry.space_group_name_H-M   'P 1'
#
loop_
_entity.id
_entity.type
_entity.pdbx_description
1 polymer ?
#
loop_
_entity_poly.entity_id
_entity_poly.type
_entity_poly.pdbx_seq_one_letter_code
_entity_poly.pdbx_strand_id
1 'polypeptide(L)' 'MLTLSFTPEERDLVLDILNNYKSDFRMEITDTSTPEYRKQLKQQEVTLNGVIEKLQNAK' A
#
# COMPACT_ATOMS: atom_id res chain seq x y z
N MET A 1 18.26 -6.38 5.45
CA MET A 1 17.54 -5.68 4.37
C MET A 1 17.42 -6.66 3.21
N LEU A 2 16.26 -6.78 2.60
CA LEU A 2 16.08 -7.56 1.37
C LEU A 2 16.03 -6.59 0.19
N THR A 3 16.72 -6.91 -0.91
CA THR A 3 16.73 -6.10 -2.14
C THR A 3 15.82 -6.72 -3.18
N LEU A 4 14.93 -5.91 -3.73
CA LEU A 4 14.07 -6.25 -4.86
C LEU A 4 14.36 -5.24 -5.96
N SER A 5 14.66 -5.75 -7.16
CA SER A 5 14.98 -4.91 -8.33
C SER A 5 13.78 -4.88 -9.26
N PHE A 6 13.44 -3.69 -9.73
CA PHE A 6 12.38 -3.47 -10.71
C PHE A 6 12.95 -2.78 -11.94
N THR A 7 12.43 -3.12 -13.11
CA THR A 7 12.46 -2.23 -14.28
C THR A 7 11.52 -1.04 -14.05
N PRO A 8 11.69 0.09 -14.77
CA PRO A 8 10.76 1.22 -14.69
C PRO A 8 9.30 0.79 -14.97
N GLU A 9 9.09 -0.09 -15.94
CA GLU A 9 7.76 -0.57 -16.33
C GLU A 9 7.12 -1.43 -15.23
N GLU A 10 7.88 -2.32 -14.59
CA GLU A 10 7.38 -3.12 -13.47
C GLU A 10 7.09 -2.24 -12.25
N ARG A 11 7.95 -1.25 -11.97
CA ARG A 11 7.72 -0.28 -10.89
C ARG A 11 6.40 0.44 -11.10
N ASP A 12 6.17 0.96 -12.30
CA ASP A 12 4.98 1.74 -12.63
C ASP A 12 3.71 0.88 -12.58
N LEU A 13 3.77 -0.35 -13.11
CA LEU A 13 2.68 -1.32 -13.01
C LEU A 13 2.31 -1.61 -11.54
N VAL A 14 3.30 -1.88 -10.70
CA VAL A 14 3.08 -2.15 -9.27
C VAL A 14 2.50 -0.91 -8.58
N LEU A 15 2.99 0.27 -8.92
CA LEU A 15 2.50 1.54 -8.38
C LEU A 15 1.01 1.75 -8.69
N ASP A 16 0.59 1.49 -9.93
CA ASP A 16 -0.80 1.60 -10.35
C ASP A 16 -1.69 0.60 -9.62
N ILE A 17 -1.25 -0.66 -9.49
CA ILE A 17 -1.98 -1.69 -8.73
C ILE A 17 -2.16 -1.26 -7.26
N LEU A 18 -1.10 -0.78 -6.61
CA LEU A 18 -1.15 -0.38 -5.21
C LEU A 18 -2.00 0.87 -4.99
N ASN A 19 -1.97 1.84 -5.92
CA ASN A 19 -2.80 3.03 -5.85
C ASN A 19 -4.29 2.71 -6.00
N ASN A 20 -4.64 1.79 -6.91
CA ASN A 20 -6.01 1.31 -7.04
C ASN A 20 -6.48 0.59 -5.77
N TYR A 21 -5.67 -0.36 -5.28
CA TYR A 21 -5.97 -1.10 -4.05
C TYR A 21 -6.13 -0.19 -2.82
N LYS A 22 -5.33 0.89 -2.73
CA LYS A 22 -5.40 1.85 -1.63
C LYS A 22 -6.80 2.45 -1.47
N SER A 23 -7.53 2.65 -2.56
CA SER A 23 -8.91 3.17 -2.46
C SER A 23 -9.84 2.17 -1.78
N ASP A 24 -9.82 0.93 -2.24
CA ASP A 24 -10.63 -0.16 -1.69
C ASP A 24 -10.25 -0.44 -0.23
N PHE A 25 -8.96 -0.38 0.08
CA PHE A 25 -8.45 -0.62 1.43
C PHE A 25 -8.96 0.43 2.46
N ARG A 26 -9.12 1.69 2.04
CA ARG A 26 -9.73 2.72 2.91
C ARG A 26 -11.22 2.46 3.16
N MET A 27 -11.92 1.92 2.18
CA MET A 27 -13.32 1.52 2.33
C MET A 27 -13.43 0.38 3.36
N GLU A 28 -12.57 -0.64 3.26
CA GLU A 28 -12.51 -1.74 4.23
C GLU A 28 -12.26 -1.26 5.67
N ILE A 29 -11.33 -0.32 5.87
CA ILE A 29 -11.08 0.29 7.19
C ILE A 29 -12.34 0.96 7.74
N THR A 30 -13.07 1.66 6.87
CA THR A 30 -14.28 2.42 7.23
C THR A 30 -15.41 1.47 7.63
N ASP A 31 -15.60 0.39 6.87
CA ASP A 31 -16.67 -0.59 7.07
C ASP A 31 -16.40 -1.55 8.24
N THR A 32 -15.13 -1.70 8.63
CA THR A 32 -14.74 -2.56 9.75
C THR A 32 -15.24 -2.02 11.08
N SER A 33 -16.16 -2.74 11.73
CA SER A 33 -16.77 -2.33 13.00
C SER A 33 -15.96 -2.73 14.24
N THR A 34 -15.13 -3.77 14.14
CA THR A 34 -14.32 -4.26 15.27
C THR A 34 -13.10 -3.35 15.51
N PRO A 35 -12.97 -2.69 16.66
CA PRO A 35 -11.90 -1.70 16.91
C PRO A 35 -10.49 -2.27 16.77
N GLU A 36 -10.25 -3.48 17.27
CA GLU A 36 -8.96 -4.16 17.25
C GLU A 36 -8.53 -4.48 15.82
N TYR A 37 -9.47 -4.97 15.00
CA TYR A 37 -9.22 -5.28 13.60
C TYR A 37 -9.02 -4.01 12.78
N ARG A 38 -9.85 -2.97 13.02
CA ARG A 38 -9.66 -1.64 12.40
C ARG A 38 -8.28 -1.06 12.69
N LYS A 39 -7.76 -1.24 13.91
CA LYS A 39 -6.41 -0.81 14.29
C LYS A 39 -5.34 -1.55 13.48
N GLN A 40 -5.50 -2.85 13.26
CA GLN A 40 -4.60 -3.64 12.40
C GLN A 40 -4.63 -3.15 10.95
N LEU A 41 -5.81 -2.90 10.40
CA LEU A 41 -5.95 -2.37 9.04
C LEU A 41 -5.29 -0.98 8.88
N LYS A 42 -5.46 -0.09 9.87
CA LYS A 42 -4.73 1.21 9.86
C LYS A 42 -3.21 1.03 9.90
N GLN A 43 -2.69 0.04 10.62
CA GLN A 43 -1.26 -0.23 10.63
C GLN A 43 -0.77 -0.72 9.26
N GLN A 44 -1.55 -1.57 8.60
CA GLN A 44 -1.29 -2.00 7.23
C GLN A 44 -1.38 -0.83 6.24
N GLU A 45 -2.29 0.13 6.44
CA GLU A 45 -2.41 1.34 5.61
C GLU A 45 -1.12 2.17 5.65
N VAL A 46 -0.54 2.34 6.84
CA VAL A 46 0.75 3.02 7.02
C VAL A 46 1.85 2.29 6.25
N THR A 47 1.90 0.96 6.34
CA THR A 47 2.87 0.16 5.60
C THR A 47 2.68 0.29 4.08
N LEU A 48 1.45 0.19 3.58
CA LEU A 48 1.10 0.36 2.17
C LEU A 48 1.54 1.74 1.64
N ASN A 49 1.21 2.80 2.37
CA ASN A 49 1.62 4.17 2.02
C ASN A 49 3.14 4.30 1.97
N GLY A 50 3.86 3.71 2.92
CA GLY A 50 5.32 3.72 2.92
C GLY A 50 5.95 2.91 1.78
N VAL A 51 5.27 1.88 1.27
CA VAL A 51 5.72 1.15 0.06
C VAL A 51 5.48 1.99 -1.19
N ILE A 52 4.30 2.59 -1.33
CA ILE A 52 3.96 3.46 -2.47
C ILE A 52 4.97 4.62 -2.55
N GLU A 53 5.24 5.31 -1.44
CA GLU A 53 6.19 6.43 -1.40
C GLU A 53 7.60 5.99 -1.83
N LYS A 54 8.06 4.81 -1.38
CA LYS A 54 9.36 4.27 -1.81
C LYS A 54 9.42 3.99 -3.29
N LEU A 55 8.36 3.43 -3.86
CA LEU A 55 8.27 3.17 -5.30
C LEU A 55 8.20 4.47 -6.11
N GLN A 56 7.48 5.49 -5.65
CA GLN A 56 7.41 6.79 -6.32
C GLN A 56 8.76 7.51 -6.37
N ASN A 57 9.57 7.34 -5.33
CA ASN A 57 10.89 7.94 -5.24
C ASN A 57 12.03 7.06 -5.79
N ALA A 58 11.72 5.83 -6.20
CA ALA A 58 12.69 4.93 -6.82
C ALA A 58 12.97 5.39 -8.25
N LYS A 59 14.18 5.92 -8.48
CA LYS A 59 14.68 6.36 -9.78
C LYS A 59 15.12 5.20 -10.64
#